data_AF-A0A410WQQ6-F1
#
_entry.id   AF-A0A410WQQ6-F1
#
_cell.length_a   1.000
_cell.length_b   1.000
_cell.length_c   1.000
_cell.angle_alpha   90.00
_cell.angle_beta   90.00
_cell.angle_gamma   90.00
#
_symmetry.space_group_name_H-M   'P 1'
#
loop_
_entity.id
_entity.type
_entity.pdbx_description
1 polymer ?
#
loop_
_entity_poly.entity_id
_entity_poly.type
_entity_poly.pdbx_seq_one_letter_code
_entity_poly.pdbx_strand_id
1 'polypeptide(L)'
;MRSSSLLLEELAGLYKQVLEAPSFDRYEQVSEKMDQLYLDLSEKSFTAADKLTLEQIQNMHEKVIAVIQQEQKEIKNQINTMEMKKNVSNAYSTKASYTNDAFFVDIRN
;
A
#
# COMPACT_ATOMS: atom_id res chain seq x y z
N MET A 1 24.22 16.48 -20.97
CA MET A 1 22.79 16.68 -20.62
C MET A 1 22.00 15.48 -21.11
N ARG A 2 21.27 14.77 -20.24
CA ARG A 2 20.39 13.66 -20.66
C ARG A 2 19.25 14.19 -21.54
N SER A 3 18.78 13.44 -22.53
CA SER A 3 17.62 13.83 -23.36
C SER A 3 16.30 13.65 -22.60
N SER A 4 15.27 14.44 -22.92
CA SER A 4 13.91 14.28 -22.35
C SER A 4 13.37 12.87 -22.60
N SER A 5 13.53 12.36 -23.83
CA SER A 5 13.10 11.01 -24.21
C SER A 5 13.69 9.91 -23.33
N LEU A 6 14.97 10.01 -22.99
CA LEU A 6 15.69 8.99 -22.23
C LEU A 6 15.25 8.97 -20.76
N LEU A 7 14.96 10.16 -20.20
CA LEU A 7 14.38 10.27 -18.85
C LEU A 7 12.94 9.75 -18.81
N LEU A 8 12.14 9.98 -19.86
CA LEU A 8 10.78 9.45 -19.96
C LEU A 8 10.76 7.93 -20.11
N GLU A 9 11.68 7.35 -20.89
CA GLU A 9 11.85 5.89 -20.98
C GLU A 9 12.24 5.28 -19.63
N GLU A 10 13.17 5.91 -18.90
CA GLU A 10 13.57 5.46 -17.57
C GLU A 10 12.40 5.52 -16.58
N LEU A 11 11.64 6.62 -16.59
CA LEU A 11 10.45 6.80 -15.75
C LEU A 11 9.37 5.76 -16.08
N ALA A 12 9.09 5.53 -17.36
CA ALA A 12 8.16 4.49 -17.81
C ALA A 12 8.64 3.08 -17.41
N GLY A 13 9.95 2.84 -17.43
CA GLY A 13 10.56 1.60 -16.95
C GLY A 13 10.29 1.35 -15.47
N LEU A 14 10.46 2.37 -14.63
CA LEU A 14 10.15 2.28 -13.19
C LEU A 14 8.66 1.99 -12.95
N TYR A 15 7.76 2.67 -13.67
CA TYR A 15 6.33 2.39 -13.56
C TYR A 15 5.97 0.95 -13.98
N LYS A 16 6.57 0.44 -15.06
CA LYS A 16 6.38 -0.97 -15.45
C LYS A 16 6.89 -1.93 -14.38
N GLN A 17 8.04 -1.65 -13.79
CA GLN A 17 8.59 -2.47 -12.71
C GLN A 17 7.63 -2.50 -11.50
N VAL A 18 7.02 -1.38 -11.13
CA VAL A 18 6.00 -1.37 -10.06
C VAL A 18 4.78 -2.19 -10.49
N LEU A 19 4.29 -2.02 -11.72
CA LEU A 19 3.09 -2.70 -12.21
C LEU A 19 3.24 -4.22 -12.41
N GLU A 20 4.46 -4.74 -12.59
CA GLU A 20 4.70 -6.19 -12.70
C GLU A 20 4.36 -6.95 -11.41
N ALA A 21 4.62 -6.35 -10.25
CA ALA A 21 4.25 -6.89 -8.96
C ALA A 21 3.83 -5.70 -8.08
N PRO A 22 2.57 -5.25 -8.23
CA PRO A 22 2.17 -3.98 -7.67
C PRO A 22 1.97 -4.13 -6.16
N SER A 23 2.84 -3.47 -5.41
CA SER A 23 2.73 -3.30 -3.97
C SER A 23 3.28 -1.95 -3.54
N PHE A 24 2.78 -1.44 -2.41
CA PHE A 24 3.30 -0.22 -1.80
C PHE A 24 4.81 -0.30 -1.55
N ASP A 25 5.32 -1.41 -1.02
CA ASP A 25 6.75 -1.60 -0.74
C ASP A 25 7.61 -1.45 -2.01
N ARG A 26 7.12 -1.96 -3.15
CA ARG A 26 7.84 -1.85 -4.43
C ARG A 26 7.83 -0.43 -4.96
N TYR A 27 6.72 0.29 -4.78
CA TYR A 27 6.63 1.70 -5.12
C TYR A 27 7.59 2.54 -4.27
N GLU A 28 7.66 2.28 -2.96
CA GLU A 28 8.54 3.00 -2.04
C GLU A 28 10.03 2.84 -2.39
N GLN A 29 10.44 1.66 -2.88
CA GLN A 29 11.82 1.42 -3.32
C GLN A 29 12.25 2.24 -4.54
N VAL A 30 11.30 2.68 -5.37
CA VAL A 30 11.60 3.43 -6.61
C VAL A 30 11.12 4.88 -6.57
N SER A 31 10.40 5.29 -5.53
CA SER A 31 9.77 6.61 -5.42
C SER A 31 10.78 7.74 -5.45
N GLU A 32 11.87 7.64 -4.68
CA GLU A 32 12.93 8.65 -4.65
C GLU A 32 13.56 8.83 -6.04
N LYS A 33 13.75 7.71 -6.76
CA LYS A 33 14.28 7.76 -8.13
C LYS A 33 13.28 8.38 -9.11
N MET A 34 11.99 8.07 -8.97
CA MET A 34 10.93 8.72 -9.75
C MET A 34 10.89 10.23 -9.49
N ASP A 35 10.99 10.67 -8.24
CA ASP A 35 10.99 12.09 -7.87
C ASP A 35 12.17 12.84 -8.49
N GLN A 36 13.37 12.24 -8.46
CA GLN A 36 14.55 12.79 -9.13
C GLN A 36 14.34 12.90 -10.64
N LEU A 37 13.75 11.88 -11.28
CA LEU A 37 13.44 11.94 -12.71
C LEU A 37 12.40 13.02 -13.05
N TYR A 38 11.40 13.25 -12.20
CA TYR A 38 10.44 14.33 -12.37
C TYR A 38 11.09 15.71 -12.25
N LEU A 39 12.02 15.89 -11.31
CA LEU A 39 12.81 17.12 -11.19
C LEU A 39 13.65 17.35 -12.45
N ASP A 40 14.39 16.34 -12.91
CA ASP A 40 15.20 16.41 -14.13
C ASP A 40 14.36 16.71 -15.39
N LEU A 41 13.11 16.23 -15.43
CA LEU A 41 12.16 16.49 -16.51
C LEU A 41 11.54 17.89 -16.44
N SER A 42 11.40 18.47 -15.25
CA SER A 42 10.79 19.81 -15.05
C SER A 42 11.61 20.93 -15.71
N GLU A 43 12.93 20.75 -15.83
CA GLU A 43 13.84 21.73 -16.45
C GLU A 43 13.93 21.59 -17.98
N LYS A 44 13.16 20.66 -18.59
CA LYS A 44 13.28 20.32 -20.01
C LYS A 44 12.10 20.82 -20.85
N SER A 45 12.40 21.11 -22.11
CA SER A 45 11.40 21.34 -23.15
C SER A 45 10.91 20.01 -23.73
N PHE A 46 9.60 19.85 -23.82
CA PHE A 46 8.98 18.63 -24.34
C PHE A 46 8.55 18.79 -25.80
N THR A 47 8.86 17.78 -26.60
CA THR A 47 8.36 17.66 -27.98
C THR A 47 6.95 17.03 -28.00
N ALA A 48 6.30 17.04 -29.16
CA ALA A 48 4.99 16.38 -29.32
C ALA A 48 5.05 14.86 -29.08
N ALA A 49 6.18 14.21 -29.42
CA ALA A 49 6.41 12.80 -29.14
C ALA A 49 6.52 12.53 -27.63
N ASP A 50 7.26 13.39 -26.92
CA ASP A 50 7.43 13.28 -25.46
C ASP A 50 6.09 13.40 -24.71
N LYS A 51 5.16 14.22 -25.21
CA LYS A 51 3.81 14.36 -24.62
C LYS A 51 3.00 13.06 -24.68
N LEU A 52 3.14 12.29 -25.76
CA LEU A 52 2.45 11.00 -25.91
C LEU A 52 3.01 9.99 -24.89
N THR A 53 4.32 9.98 -24.67
CA THR A 53 4.94 9.15 -23.63
C THR A 53 4.54 9.58 -22.22
N LEU A 54 4.44 10.89 -21.97
CA LEU A 54 3.94 11.43 -20.69
C LEU A 54 2.50 10.99 -20.39
N GLU A 55 1.63 10.97 -21.39
CA GLU A 55 0.25 10.48 -21.24
C GLU A 55 0.22 8.99 -20.87
N GLN A 56 1.08 8.18 -21.47
CA GLN A 56 1.24 6.76 -21.09
C GLN A 56 1.73 6.60 -19.66
N ILE A 57 2.72 7.40 -19.25
CA ILE A 57 3.26 7.40 -17.88
C ILE A 57 2.18 7.82 -16.89
N GLN A 58 1.37 8.82 -17.20
CA GLN A 58 0.24 9.24 -16.37
C GLN A 58 -0.76 8.10 -16.17
N ASN A 59 -1.12 7.39 -17.24
CA ASN A 59 -2.02 6.24 -17.14
C ASN A 59 -1.43 5.12 -16.25
N MET A 60 -0.12 4.87 -16.34
CA MET A 60 0.56 3.91 -15.45
C MET A 60 0.53 4.39 -14.00
N HIS A 61 0.76 5.67 -13.75
CA HIS A 61 0.69 6.27 -12.42
C HIS A 61 -0.69 6.10 -11.78
N GLU A 62 -1.76 6.37 -12.54
CA GLU A 62 -3.14 6.16 -12.08
C GLU A 62 -3.42 4.69 -11.71
N LYS A 63 -2.90 3.74 -12.50
CA LYS A 63 -2.99 2.31 -12.17
C LYS A 63 -2.26 1.95 -10.88
N VAL A 64 -1.06 2.50 -10.66
CA VAL A 64 -0.30 2.29 -9.42
C VAL A 64 -1.08 2.85 -8.23
N ILE A 65 -1.63 4.06 -8.32
CA ILE A 65 -2.49 4.64 -7.28
C ILE A 65 -3.66 3.72 -6.97
N ALA A 66 -4.35 3.22 -7.98
CA ALA A 66 -5.52 2.36 -7.80
C ALA A 66 -5.17 1.06 -7.04
N VAL A 67 -4.01 0.45 -7.34
CA VAL A 67 -3.56 -0.75 -6.61
C VAL A 67 -3.21 -0.41 -5.17
N ILE A 68 -2.46 0.66 -4.91
CA ILE A 68 -2.09 1.07 -3.55
C ILE A 68 -3.34 1.39 -2.72
N GLN A 69 -4.34 2.06 -3.29
CA GLN A 69 -5.61 2.34 -2.62
C GLN A 69 -6.38 1.06 -2.28
N GLN A 70 -6.34 0.06 -3.16
CA GLN A 70 -6.94 -1.24 -2.91
C GLN A 70 -6.21 -1.98 -1.77
N GLU A 71 -4.87 -1.99 -1.75
CA GLU A 71 -4.09 -2.56 -0.64
C GLU A 71 -4.42 -1.90 0.69
N GLN A 72 -4.49 -0.56 0.73
CA GLN A 72 -4.88 0.18 1.94
C GLN A 72 -6.26 -0.22 2.46
N LYS A 73 -7.22 -0.44 1.55
CA LYS A 73 -8.57 -0.89 1.90
C LYS A 73 -8.56 -2.31 2.49
N GLU A 74 -7.75 -3.20 1.92
CA GLU A 74 -7.61 -4.56 2.42
C GLU A 74 -6.98 -4.60 3.81
N ILE A 75 -5.89 -3.85 4.02
CA ILE A 75 -5.25 -3.72 5.34
C ILE A 75 -6.25 -3.18 6.37
N LYS A 76 -7.03 -2.14 6.02
CA LYS A 76 -8.06 -1.58 6.90
C LYS A 76 -9.13 -2.61 7.27
N ASN A 77 -9.57 -3.44 6.32
CA ASN A 77 -10.53 -4.51 6.58
C ASN A 77 -9.95 -5.60 7.49
N GLN A 78 -8.67 -5.94 7.32
CA GLN A 78 -7.99 -6.91 8.19
C GLN A 78 -7.88 -6.38 9.63
N ILE A 79 -7.51 -5.12 9.83
CA ILE A 79 -7.48 -4.47 11.14
C ILE A 79 -8.84 -4.54 11.82
N ASN A 80 -9.91 -4.12 11.13
CA ASN A 80 -11.28 -4.17 11.67
C ASN A 80 -11.67 -5.60 12.08
N THR A 81 -11.30 -6.59 11.26
CA THR A 81 -11.56 -8.01 11.56
C THR A 81 -10.78 -8.48 12.80
N MET A 82 -9.52 -8.06 12.94
CA MET A 82 -8.71 -8.36 14.12
C MET A 82 -9.26 -7.68 15.38
N GLU A 83 -9.71 -6.43 15.31
CA GLU A 83 -10.35 -5.74 16.42
C GLU A 83 -11.66 -6.41 16.85
N MET A 84 -12.49 -6.82 15.89
CA MET A 84 -13.69 -7.62 16.18
C MET A 84 -13.33 -8.93 16.88
N LYS A 85 -12.33 -9.67 16.38
CA LYS A 85 -11.85 -10.91 17.02
C LYS A 85 -11.31 -10.66 18.44
N LYS A 86 -10.58 -9.58 18.66
CA LYS A 86 -10.08 -9.17 19.98
C LYS A 86 -11.23 -8.86 20.94
N ASN A 87 -12.24 -8.13 20.48
CA ASN A 87 -13.43 -7.81 21.29
C ASN A 87 -14.22 -9.07 21.66
N VAL A 88 -14.38 -10.02 20.73
CA VAL A 88 -15.01 -11.31 21.01
C VAL A 88 -14.19 -12.12 22.00
N SER A 89 -12.87 -12.23 21.82
CA SER A 89 -11.98 -12.96 22.74
C SER A 89 -11.97 -12.38 24.16
N ASN A 90 -11.98 -11.05 24.28
CA ASN A 90 -12.11 -10.35 25.57
C ASN A 90 -13.48 -10.59 26.22
N ALA A 91 -14.57 -10.62 25.43
CA ALA A 91 -15.92 -10.92 25.95
C ALA A 91 -16.07 -12.36 26.44
N TYR A 92 -15.38 -13.32 25.83
CA TYR A 92 -15.31 -14.71 26.33
C TYR A 92 -14.42 -14.84 27.56
N SER A 93 -13.27 -14.16 27.60
CA SER A 93 -12.35 -14.19 28.76
C SER A 93 -12.97 -13.55 30.00
N THR A 94 -13.72 -12.45 29.84
CA THR A 94 -14.46 -11.82 30.95
C THR A 94 -15.58 -12.73 31.44
N LYS A 95 -16.35 -13.38 30.55
CA LYS A 95 -17.39 -14.35 30.97
C LYS A 95 -16.83 -15.60 31.64
N ALA A 96 -15.68 -16.12 31.20
CA ALA A 96 -14.99 -17.24 31.85
C ALA A 96 -14.41 -16.88 33.23
N SER A 97 -14.07 -15.61 33.45
CA SER A 97 -13.61 -15.13 34.76
C SER A 97 -14.74 -15.03 35.79
N TYR A 98 -16.00 -14.83 35.37
CA TYR A 98 -17.15 -14.80 36.29
C TYR A 98 -17.67 -16.19 36.70
N THR A 99 -17.24 -17.27 36.03
CA THR A 99 -17.69 -18.64 36.33
C THR A 99 -16.76 -19.43 37.24
N ASN A 100 -15.58 -18.91 37.57
CA ASN A 100 -14.56 -19.64 38.34
C ASN A 100 -14.60 -19.39 39.86
N ASP A 101 -15.55 -18.61 40.38
CA ASP A 101 -15.59 -18.23 41.81
C ASP A 101 -16.65 -18.97 42.66
N ALA A 102 -17.28 -20.05 42.18
CA ALA A 102 -18.37 -20.68 42.94
C ALA A 102 -18.55 -22.21 42.81
N PHE A 103 -17.47 -23.01 42.74
CA PHE A 103 -17.60 -24.48 42.75
C PHE A 103 -16.65 -25.22 43.71
N PHE A 104 -16.32 -24.63 44.86
CA PHE A 104 -15.83 -25.39 46.00
C PHE A 104 -16.70 -25.06 47.22
N VAL A 105 -17.91 -25.64 47.24
CA VAL A 105 -18.66 -25.77 48.49
C VAL A 105 -17.96 -26.85 49.31
N ASP A 106 -17.39 -26.42 50.42
CA ASP A 106 -16.73 -27.21 51.46
C ASP A 106 -17.57 -28.44 51.82
N ILE A 107 -17.22 -29.63 51.31
CA ILE A 107 -17.76 -30.89 51.80
C ILE A 107 -17.00 -31.22 53.08
N ARG A 108 -17.49 -30.73 54.21
CA ARG A 108 -17.11 -31.26 55.53
C ARG A 108 -18.12 -32.32 55.96
N ASN A 109 -17.57 -33.51 56.21
CA ASN A 109 -18.22 -34.62 56.94
C ASN A 109 -18.70 -34.19 58.32
#